data_AF-G2GM72-F1
#
_entry.id   AF-G2GM72-F1
#
_cell.length_a   1.000
_cell.length_b   1.000
_cell.length_c   1.000
_cell.angle_alpha   90.00
_cell.angle_beta   90.00
_cell.angle_gamma   90.00
#
_symmetry.space_group_name_H-M   'P 1'
#
loop_
_entity.id
_entity.type
_entity.pdbx_description
1 polymer ?
#
loop_
_entity_poly.entity_id
_entity_poly.type
_entity_poly.pdbx_seq_one_letter_code
_entity_poly.pdbx_strand_id
1 'polypeptide(L)' 'MHIHRRAATVFALLAALQTITGIVFSAAFGRAFGAPLFWTATGSFALAWYFQRKAISDQ' A
#
# COMPACT_ATOMS: atom_id res chain seq x y z
N MET A 1 -15.22 4.20 15.35
CA MET A 1 -15.03 4.88 14.05
C MET A 1 -13.58 5.25 13.68
N HIS A 2 -12.68 5.60 14.62
CA HIS A 2 -11.30 6.02 14.24
C HIS A 2 -10.37 4.89 13.74
N ILE A 3 -10.66 3.63 14.06
CA ILE A 3 -9.78 2.49 13.76
C ILE A 3 -9.68 2.23 12.25
N HIS A 4 -10.81 2.18 11.53
CA HIS A 4 -10.83 1.95 10.09
C HIS A 4 -10.12 3.09 9.31
N ARG A 5 -10.31 4.35 9.74
CA ARG A 5 -9.65 5.51 9.12
C ARG A 5 -8.13 5.48 9.33
N ARG A 6 -7.66 5.13 10.54
CA ARG A 6 -6.23 4.94 10.84
C ARG A 6 -5.64 3.78 10.03
N ALA A 7 -6.33 2.65 9.96
CA ALA A 7 -5.90 1.50 9.16
C ALA A 7 -5.75 1.87 7.68
N ALA A 8 -6.70 2.60 7.10
CA ALA A 8 -6.62 3.08 5.72
C ALA A 8 -5.35 3.91 5.47
N THR A 9 -5.03 4.85 6.37
CA THR A 9 -3.81 5.66 6.27
C THR A 9 -2.54 4.82 6.41
N VAL A 10 -2.49 3.88 7.35
CA VAL A 10 -1.31 3.00 7.54
C VAL A 10 -1.04 2.17 6.30
N PHE A 11 -2.06 1.54 5.72
CA PHE A 11 -1.90 0.75 4.50
C PHE A 11 -1.53 1.59 3.28
N ALA A 12 -2.04 2.82 3.17
CA ALA A 12 -1.64 3.75 2.11
C ALA A 12 -0.15 4.15 2.23
N LEU A 13 0.32 4.43 3.44
CA LEU A 13 1.73 4.74 3.70
C LEU A 13 2.64 3.53 3.43
N LEU A 14 2.21 2.33 3.84
CA LEU A 14 2.94 1.10 3.56
C LEU A 14 3.05 0.84 2.05
N ALA A 15 1.98 1.06 1.31
CA ALA A 15 1.98 0.92 -0.15
C ALA A 15 2.95 1.90 -0.83
N ALA A 16 2.97 3.16 -0.37
CA ALA A 16 3.91 4.16 -0.85
C ALA A 16 5.36 3.76 -0.57
N LEU A 17 5.65 3.27 0.65
CA LEU A 17 6.98 2.79 1.02
C LEU A 17 7.42 1.62 0.13
N GLN A 18 6.56 0.60 -0.03
CA GLN A 18 6.82 -0.56 -0.90
C GLN A 18 7.07 -0.15 -2.35
N THR A 19 6.34 0.84 -2.85
CA THR A 19 6.52 1.37 -4.21
C THR A 19 7.89 2.04 -4.36
N ILE A 20 8.27 2.91 -3.42
CA ILE A 20 9.58 3.59 -3.43
C ILE A 20 10.71 2.56 -3.37
N THR A 21 10.62 1.60 -2.45
CA THR A 21 11.60 0.50 -2.35
C THR A 21 11.64 -0.33 -3.65
N GLY A 22 10.48 -0.64 -4.23
CA GLY A 22 10.37 -1.37 -5.50
C GLY A 22 11.03 -0.65 -6.67
N ILE A 23 10.93 0.68 -6.74
CA ILE A 23 11.62 1.51 -7.74
C ILE A 23 13.14 1.41 -7.54
N VAL A 24 13.62 1.59 -6.31
CA VAL A 24 15.07 1.54 -6.00
C VAL A 24 15.65 0.16 -6.35
N PHE A 25 14.99 -0.93 -5.94
CA PHE A 25 15.45 -2.28 -6.26
C PHE A 25 15.36 -2.60 -7.76
N SER A 26 14.33 -2.11 -8.45
CA SER A 26 14.23 -2.27 -9.91
C SER A 26 15.33 -1.54 -10.66
N ALA A 27 15.72 -0.35 -10.18
CA ALA A 27 16.80 0.44 -10.77
C ALA A 27 18.18 -0.17 -10.48
N ALA A 28 18.39 -0.71 -9.28
CA ALA A 28 19.68 -1.26 -8.85
C ALA A 28 19.95 -2.68 -9.37
N PHE A 29 18.93 -3.55 -9.38
CA PHE A 29 19.09 -4.99 -9.64
C PHE A 29 18.23 -5.50 -10.81
N GLY A 30 17.48 -4.62 -11.46
CA GLY A 30 16.58 -4.96 -12.56
C GLY A 30 15.14 -5.26 -12.12
N ARG A 31 14.22 -5.26 -13.09
CA ARG A 31 12.76 -5.34 -12.87
C ARG A 31 12.30 -6.55 -12.05
N ALA A 32 12.95 -7.71 -12.22
CA ALA A 32 12.56 -8.93 -11.53
C ALA A 32 12.69 -8.82 -9.99
N PHE A 33 13.64 -8.02 -9.50
CA PHE A 33 13.85 -7.81 -8.07
C PHE A 33 12.81 -6.88 -7.43
N GLY A 34 12.36 -5.84 -8.15
CA GLY A 34 11.34 -4.92 -7.62
C GLY A 34 9.90 -5.40 -7.83
N ALA A 35 9.64 -6.33 -8.75
CA ALA A 35 8.31 -6.82 -9.06
C ALA A 35 7.50 -7.32 -7.84
N PRO A 36 8.07 -8.11 -6.90
CA PRO A 36 7.34 -8.52 -5.69
C PRO A 36 6.90 -7.34 -4.80
N LEU A 37 7.68 -6.26 -4.76
CA LEU A 37 7.35 -5.06 -3.98
C LEU A 37 6.19 -4.29 -4.60
N PHE A 38 6.08 -4.27 -5.93
CA PHE A 38 4.91 -3.69 -6.59
C PHE A 38 3.64 -4.49 -6.33
N TRP A 39 3.70 -5.82 -6.31
CA TRP A 39 2.55 -6.65 -5.95
C TRP A 39 2.09 -6.42 -4.50
N THR A 40 3.03 -6.32 -3.56
CA THR A 40 2.69 -6.01 -2.17
C THR A 40 2.15 -4.59 -2.02
N ALA A 41 2.68 -3.61 -2.74
CA ALA A 41 2.15 -2.24 -2.80
C ALA A 41 0.70 -2.22 -3.30
N THR A 42 0.38 -2.96 -4.36
CA THR A 42 -0.99 -3.08 -4.87
C THR A 42 -1.93 -3.67 -3.82
N GLY A 43 -1.52 -4.73 -3.13
CA GLY A 43 -2.30 -5.32 -2.03
C GLY A 43 -2.53 -4.32 -0.89
N SER A 44 -1.50 -3.57 -0.50
CA SER A 44 -1.59 -2.52 0.51
C SER A 44 -2.55 -1.40 0.09
N PHE A 45 -2.52 -0.95 -1.17
CA PHE A 45 -3.49 0.04 -1.68
C PHE A 45 -4.92 -0.50 -1.70
N ALA A 46 -5.12 -1.77 -2.05
CA ALA A 46 -6.43 -2.41 -2.02
C ALA A 46 -7.01 -2.46 -0.59
N LEU A 47 -6.17 -2.80 0.40
CA LEU A 47 -6.56 -2.76 1.81
C LEU A 47 -6.85 -1.34 2.30
N ALA A 48 -6.03 -0.37 1.91
CA ALA A 48 -6.25 1.04 2.23
C ALA A 48 -7.63 1.52 1.72
N TRP A 49 -7.95 1.19 0.47
CA TRP A 49 -9.24 1.49 -0.15
C TRP A 49 -10.41 0.81 0.56
N TYR A 50 -10.27 -0.49 0.87
CA TYR A 50 -11.28 -1.25 1.61
C TYR A 50 -11.58 -0.61 2.98
N PHE A 51 -10.55 -0.31 3.77
CA PHE A 51 -10.73 0.32 5.08
C PHE A 51 -11.27 1.74 4.98
N GLN A 52 -10.91 2.48 3.94
CA GLN A 52 -11.47 3.81 3.68
C GLN A 52 -12.98 3.73 3.41
N ARG A 53 -13.43 2.81 2.55
CA ARG A 53 -14.87 2.61 2.28
C ARG A 53 -15.64 2.19 3.53
N LYS A 54 -15.06 1.31 4.34
CA LYS A 54 -15.67 0.89 5.60
C LYS A 54 -15.78 2.04 6.59
N ALA A 55 -14.74 2.88 6.69
CA ALA A 55 -14.77 4.08 7.53
C ALA A 55 -15.85 5.08 7.12
N ILE A 56 -16.13 5.22 5.83
CA ILE A 56 -17.20 6.11 5.31
C ILE A 56 -18.58 5.53 5.59
N SER A 57 -18.74 4.21 5.49
CA SER A 57 -20.03 3.53 5.72
C SER A 57 -20.42 3.46 7.21
N ASP A 58 -19.42 3.52 8.09
CA ASP A 58 -19.60 3.54 9.55
C ASP A 58 -19.88 4.97 10.11
N GLN A 59 -19.96 6.01 9.26
CA GLN A 59 -20.30 7.40 9.63
C GLN A 59 -21.78 7.71 9.49
#